data_AF-A0A1C6AP27-F1
#
_entry.id   AF-A0A1C6AP27-F1
#
_cell.length_a   1.000
_cell.length_b   1.000
_cell.length_c   1.000
_cell.angle_alpha   90.00
_cell.angle_beta   90.00
_cell.angle_gamma   90.00
#
_symmetry.space_group_name_H-M   'P 1'
#
loop_
_entity.id
_entity.type
_entity.pdbx_description
1 polymer ?
#
loop_
_entity_poly.entity_id
_entity_poly.type
_entity_poly.pdbx_seq_one_letter_code
_entity_poly.pdbx_strand_id
1 'polypeptide(L)' 'MATSSIFAKVRIDDPKQAEAFIDALAASENKPKRKPSAPVKPPLTDYDAIRRLMAKGEAGK' A
#
# COMPACT_ATOMS: atom_id res chain seq x y z
N MET A 1 -9.80 -10.67 16.87
CA MET A 1 -9.80 -10.53 15.39
C MET A 1 -11.07 -9.80 14.98
N ALA A 2 -10.96 -8.73 14.18
CA ALA A 2 -12.15 -8.09 13.62
C ALA A 2 -12.57 -8.88 12.37
N THR A 3 -13.70 -9.59 12.46
CA THR A 3 -14.32 -10.36 11.36
C THR A 3 -15.34 -9.54 10.58
N SER A 4 -15.29 -8.21 10.67
CA SER A 4 -16.21 -7.35 9.93
C SER A 4 -15.64 -7.03 8.55
N SER A 5 -16.24 -7.61 7.52
CA SER A 5 -16.02 -7.17 6.14
C SER A 5 -16.44 -5.71 6.00
N ILE A 6 -15.61 -4.88 5.36
CA ILE A 6 -15.93 -3.48 5.06
C ILE A 6 -17.19 -3.41 4.17
N PHE A 7 -17.41 -4.43 3.34
CA PHE A 7 -18.60 -4.54 2.50
C PHE A 7 -19.82 -5.08 3.24
N ALA A 8 -19.71 -5.54 4.49
CA ALA A 8 -20.85 -6.04 5.25
C ALA A 8 -21.95 -4.99 5.48
N LYS A 9 -21.60 -3.70 5.37
CA LYS A 9 -22.53 -2.56 5.49
C LYS A 9 -22.81 -1.85 4.17
N VAL A 10 -22.15 -2.24 3.08
CA VAL A 10 -22.30 -1.59 1.78
C VAL A 10 -23.30 -2.42 0.97
N ARG A 11 -24.56 -1.97 0.95
CA ARG A 11 -25.61 -2.51 0.09
C ARG A 11 -25.89 -1.53 -1.03
N ILE A 12 -25.80 -2.00 -2.27
CA ILE A 12 -26.13 -1.23 -3.46
C ILE A 12 -27.39 -1.87 -4.02
N ASP A 13 -28.54 -1.34 -3.61
CA ASP A 13 -29.85 -1.85 -4.01
C ASP A 13 -30.44 -1.06 -5.20
N ASP A 14 -29.92 0.15 -5.46
CA ASP A 14 -30.32 1.02 -6.56
C ASP A 14 -29.37 0.86 -7.76
N PRO A 15 -29.87 0.54 -8.97
CA PRO A 15 -29.07 0.48 -10.20
C PRO A 15 -28.24 1.74 -10.45
N LYS A 16 -28.75 2.93 -10.11
CA LYS A 16 -28.03 4.19 -10.31
C LYS A 16 -26.84 4.33 -9.36
N GLN A 17 -26.95 3.79 -8.15
CA GLN A 17 -25.84 3.74 -7.20
C GLN A 17 -24.77 2.75 -7.66
N ALA A 18 -25.16 1.66 -8.32
CA ALA A 18 -24.22 0.70 -8.89
C ALA A 18 -23.38 1.32 -10.01
N GLU A 19 -24.02 2.05 -10.93
CA GLU A 19 -23.33 2.77 -12.00
C GLU A 19 -22.36 3.81 -11.43
N ALA A 20 -22.82 4.68 -10.53
CA ALA A 20 -21.98 5.68 -9.89
C ALA A 20 -20.80 5.08 -9.11
N PHE A 21 -20.99 3.91 -8.49
CA PHE A 21 -19.93 3.19 -7.80
C PHE A 21 -18.87 2.66 -8.77
N ILE A 22 -19.29 2.07 -9.89
CA ILE A 22 -18.36 1.58 -10.93
C ILE A 22 -17.59 2.75 -11.55
N ASP A 23 -18.24 3.87 -11.84
CA ASP A 23 -17.59 5.07 -12.36
C ASP A 23 -16.54 5.61 -11.38
N ALA A 24 -16.87 5.66 -10.09
CA ALA A 24 -15.94 6.07 -9.04
C ALA A 24 -14.76 5.09 -8.89
N LEU A 25 -15.01 3.79 -9.06
CA LEU A 25 -13.96 2.77 -9.02
C LEU A 25 -12.99 2.94 -10.19
N ALA A 26 -13.51 3.11 -11.42
CA ALA A 26 -12.71 3.36 -12.62
C ALA A 26 -11.90 4.67 -12.50
N ALA A 27 -12.48 5.72 -11.94
CA ALA A 27 -11.77 6.98 -11.67
C ALA A 27 -10.67 6.81 -10.60
N SER A 28 -10.89 5.97 -9.59
CA SER A 28 -9.90 5.67 -8.56
C SER A 28 -8.73 4.82 -9.08
N GLU A 29 -8.95 3.96 -10.08
CA GLU A 29 -7.87 3.19 -10.73
C GLU A 29 -6.91 4.12 -11.47
N ASN A 30 -7.43 5.17 -12.09
CA ASN A 30 -6.64 6.21 -12.78
C ASN A 30 -5.89 7.17 -11.84
N LYS A 31 -5.62 6.77 -10.60
CA LYS A 31 -4.80 7.57 -9.68
C LYS A 31 -3.39 7.70 -10.25
N PRO A 32 -2.85 8.94 -10.34
CA PRO A 32 -1.49 9.14 -10.80
C PRO A 32 -0.55 8.35 -9.91
N LYS A 33 0.46 7.67 -10.52
CA LYS A 33 1.50 6.97 -9.78
C LYS A 33 2.00 7.89 -8.68
N ARG A 34 1.79 7.50 -7.41
CA ARG A 34 2.22 8.28 -6.26
C ARG A 34 3.73 8.46 -6.36
N LYS A 35 4.16 9.68 -6.70
CA LYS A 35 5.57 10.05 -6.67
C LYS A 35 5.93 10.28 -5.20
N PRO A 36 7.00 9.66 -4.70
CA PRO A 36 7.45 9.95 -3.35
C PRO A 36 7.84 11.44 -3.26
N SER A 37 7.43 12.11 -2.19
CA SER A 37 7.72 13.53 -1.94
C SER A 37 9.20 13.78 -1.61
N ALA A 38 9.95 12.71 -1.31
CA ALA A 38 11.37 12.74 -1.02
C ALA A 38 12.11 11.67 -1.84
N PRO A 39 13.41 11.85 -2.12
CA PRO A 39 14.24 10.80 -2.72
C PRO A 39 14.20 9.53 -1.86
N VAL A 40 13.73 8.43 -2.44
CA VAL A 40 13.76 7.12 -1.80
C VAL A 40 15.15 6.53 -2.01
N LYS A 41 15.86 6.25 -0.93
CA LYS A 41 17.12 5.49 -1.02
C LYS A 41 16.78 4.07 -1.47
N PRO A 42 17.45 3.53 -2.50
CA PRO A 42 17.21 2.16 -2.93
C PRO A 42 17.56 1.18 -1.79
N PRO A 43 16.90 0.02 -1.73
CA PRO A 43 17.28 -1.05 -0.80
C PRO A 43 18.76 -1.42 -0.97
N LEU A 44 19.43 -1.72 0.14
CA LEU A 44 20.80 -2.23 0.10
C LEU A 44 20.77 -3.64 -0.51
N THR A 45 21.39 -3.82 -1.68
CA THR A 45 21.43 -5.08 -2.44
C THR A 45 22.77 -5.79 -2.36
N ASP A 46 23.81 -5.12 -1.88
CA ASP A 46 25.14 -5.68 -1.71
C ASP A 46 25.19 -6.59 -0.47
N TYR A 47 25.46 -7.87 -0.68
CA TYR A 47 25.54 -8.89 0.36
C TYR A 47 26.61 -8.59 1.41
N ASP A 48 27.77 -8.08 1.02
CA ASP A 48 28.85 -7.78 1.96
C ASP A 48 28.51 -6.55 2.80
N ALA A 49 27.86 -5.55 2.19
CA ALA A 49 27.36 -4.38 2.89
C ALA A 49 26.24 -4.74 3.90
N ILE A 50 25.34 -5.67 3.52
CA ILE A 50 24.30 -6.19 4.42
C ILE A 50 24.93 -6.92 5.60
N ARG A 51 25.91 -7.80 5.36
CA ARG A 51 26.62 -8.54 6.43
C ARG A 51 27.30 -7.60 7.41
N ARG A 52 27.98 -6.56 6.93
CA ARG A 52 28.62 -5.54 7.77
C ARG A 52 27.60 -4.76 8.60
N LEU A 53 26.45 -4.40 8.01
CA LEU A 53 25.38 -3.71 8.71
C LEU A 53 24.80 -4.57 9.85
N MET A 54 24.54 -5.86 9.56
CA MET A 54 24.03 -6.82 10.55
C MET A 54 25.02 -7.02 11.70
N ALA A 55 26.30 -7.20 11.39
CA ALA A 55 27.35 -7.34 12.40
C ALA A 55 27.48 -6.09 13.29
N LYS A 56 27.26 -4.89 12.74
CA LYS A 56 27.28 -3.65 13.52
C LYS A 56 26.09 -3.52 14.49
N GLY A 57 24.96 -4.15 14.18
CA GLY A 57 23.76 -4.16 15.03
C GLY A 57 23.91 -5.02 16.30
N GLU A 58 24.84 -5.97 16.31
CA GLU A 58 25.07 -6.88 17.45
C GLU A 58 26.03 -6.30 18.50
N ALA A 59 26.89 -5.35 18.12
CA ALA A 59 27.87 -4.73 19.02
C ALA A 59 27.33 -3.56 19.87
N GLY A 60 26.03 -3.25 19.76
CA GLY A 60 25.36 -2.16 20.47
C GLY A 60 24.45 -2.60 21.60
N LYS A 61 24.56 -3.85 22.07
CA LYS A 61 23.85 -4.38 23.25
C LYS A 61 24.81 -4.70 24.38
#